data_AF-A0A1V2H5Q6-F1
#
_entry.id   AF-A0A1V2H5Q6-F1
#
_cell.length_a   1.000
_cell.length_b   1.000
_cell.length_c   1.000
_cell.angle_alpha   90.00
_cell.angle_beta   90.00
_cell.angle_gamma   90.00
#
_symmetry.space_group_name_H-M   'P 1'
#
loop_
_entity.id
_entity.type
_entity.pdbx_description
1 polymer ?
#
loop_
_entity_poly.entity_id
_entity_poly.type
_entity_poly.pdbx_seq_one_letter_code
_entity_poly.pdbx_strand_id
1 'polypeptide(L)'
;MLGTALLAGGGLLLTSLVARAMDHLVLPHLPTYTATATLPDAAARVTLDVYPLPGLPGEYARRLRFAGPAGNATVTPAADAGGYSRVSLYRTPRGSLAVVTMLGEDFFYDAAAGSVRSLRSYVGGERVDGAFTYLGAFDFVETAGRQGVHFRLVSPDEQAECNPAKSAVAACPRLRAARRE
;
A
#
# COMPACT_ATOMS: atom_id res chain seq x y z
N MET A 1 -44.50 10.25 37.92
CA MET A 1 -43.04 10.19 37.63
C MET A 1 -42.74 9.08 36.63
N LEU A 2 -43.06 9.26 35.34
CA LEU A 2 -42.85 8.25 34.27
C LEU A 2 -42.18 8.83 33.00
N GLY A 3 -41.84 10.12 32.99
CA GLY A 3 -41.36 10.83 31.80
C GLY A 3 -39.84 10.81 31.57
N THR A 4 -39.03 10.41 32.56
CA THR A 4 -37.57 10.46 32.48
C THR A 4 -36.93 9.14 32.01
N ALA A 5 -37.63 8.00 32.09
CA ALA A 5 -37.10 6.70 31.69
C ALA A 5 -37.10 6.49 30.16
N LEU A 6 -38.04 7.07 29.42
CA LEU A 6 -38.11 6.92 27.96
C LEU A 6 -37.01 7.70 27.21
N LEU A 7 -36.58 8.84 27.75
CA LEU A 7 -35.54 9.66 27.13
C LEU A 7 -34.14 9.03 27.27
N ALA A 8 -33.88 8.33 28.38
CA ALA A 8 -32.61 7.61 28.57
C ALA A 8 -32.51 6.36 27.67
N GLY A 9 -33.62 5.61 27.50
CA GLY A 9 -33.64 4.41 26.64
C GLY A 9 -33.57 4.71 25.14
N GLY A 10 -34.26 5.76 24.68
CA GLY A 10 -34.21 6.20 23.28
C GLY A 10 -32.85 6.78 22.88
N GLY A 11 -32.19 7.53 23.78
CA GLY A 11 -30.84 8.04 23.57
C GLY A 11 -29.80 6.92 23.40
N LEU A 12 -29.84 5.91 24.25
CA LEU A 12 -28.89 4.77 24.20
C LEU A 12 -29.08 3.90 22.95
N LEU A 13 -30.32 3.72 22.49
CA LEU A 13 -30.62 2.99 21.25
C LEU A 13 -30.10 3.75 20.02
N LEU A 14 -30.30 5.06 19.98
CA LEU A 14 -29.83 5.90 18.87
C LEU A 14 -28.29 5.93 18.81
N THR A 15 -27.61 6.10 19.94
CA THR A 15 -26.13 6.06 19.98
C THR A 15 -25.59 4.70 19.57
N SER A 16 -26.26 3.61 19.97
CA SER A 16 -25.86 2.25 19.59
C SER A 16 -26.08 1.99 18.09
N LEU A 17 -27.17 2.51 17.52
CA LEU A 17 -27.43 2.41 16.08
C LEU A 17 -26.42 3.21 15.27
N VAL A 18 -26.09 4.43 15.72
CA VAL A 18 -25.06 5.28 15.10
C VAL A 18 -23.69 4.63 15.21
N ALA A 19 -23.32 4.08 16.36
CA ALA A 19 -22.05 3.36 16.53
C ALA A 19 -21.96 2.16 15.56
N ARG A 20 -23.01 1.34 15.47
CA ARG A 20 -23.07 0.24 14.51
C ARG A 20 -23.02 0.70 13.05
N ALA A 21 -23.73 1.78 12.71
CA ALA A 21 -23.69 2.35 11.37
C ALA A 21 -22.29 2.85 11.03
N MET A 22 -21.60 3.50 11.98
CA MET A 22 -20.22 3.92 11.82
C MET A 22 -19.28 2.73 11.61
N ASP A 23 -19.38 1.70 12.45
CA ASP A 23 -18.55 0.48 12.37
C ASP A 23 -18.73 -0.29 11.06
N HIS A 24 -19.95 -0.33 10.52
CA HIS A 24 -20.26 -1.14 9.33
C HIS A 24 -20.28 -0.37 8.01
N LEU A 25 -20.54 0.94 8.02
CA LEU A 25 -20.76 1.72 6.80
C LEU A 25 -19.72 2.82 6.57
N VAL A 26 -18.99 3.26 7.59
CA VAL A 26 -18.10 4.43 7.48
C VAL A 26 -16.66 4.06 7.76
N LEU A 27 -16.38 3.50 8.94
CA LEU A 27 -15.02 3.17 9.38
C LEU A 27 -14.26 2.22 8.45
N PRO A 28 -14.89 1.19 7.83
CA PRO A 28 -14.18 0.32 6.89
C PRO A 28 -13.80 0.98 5.57
N HIS A 29 -14.35 2.16 5.29
CA HIS A 29 -14.06 2.95 4.09
C HIS A 29 -13.09 4.10 4.37
N LEU A 30 -12.70 4.31 5.62
CA LEU A 30 -11.63 5.21 6.01
C LEU A 30 -10.32 4.44 6.13
N PRO A 31 -9.21 4.97 5.60
CA PRO A 31 -7.94 4.29 5.76
C PRO A 31 -7.49 4.34 7.22
N THR A 32 -7.07 3.20 7.76
CA THR A 32 -6.35 3.13 9.03
C THR A 32 -4.97 3.78 8.90
N TYR A 33 -4.32 3.59 7.75
CA TYR A 33 -3.03 4.19 7.44
C TYR A 33 -3.02 4.78 6.04
N THR A 34 -2.41 5.96 5.91
CA THR A 34 -2.11 6.57 4.61
C THR A 34 -0.65 6.97 4.59
N ALA A 35 0.06 6.55 3.55
CA ALA A 35 1.43 6.96 3.28
C ALA A 35 1.55 7.50 1.86
N THR A 36 2.27 8.61 1.70
CA THR A 36 2.51 9.23 0.40
C THR A 36 4.01 9.34 0.15
N ALA A 37 4.43 9.03 -1.07
CA ALA A 37 5.77 9.24 -1.57
C ALA A 37 5.73 10.09 -2.83
N THR A 38 6.64 11.07 -2.92
CA THR A 38 6.90 11.81 -4.16
C THR A 38 8.18 11.26 -4.77
N LEU A 39 8.09 10.81 -6.02
CA LEU A 39 9.18 10.21 -6.77
C LEU A 39 9.55 11.16 -7.92
N PRO A 40 10.43 12.16 -7.67
CA PRO A 40 10.73 13.21 -8.64
C PRO A 40 11.26 12.64 -9.96
N ASP A 41 12.13 11.63 -9.88
CA ASP A 41 12.71 10.94 -11.05
C ASP A 41 11.68 10.21 -11.91
N ALA A 42 10.50 9.89 -11.36
CA ALA A 42 9.40 9.24 -12.08
C ALA A 42 8.27 10.23 -12.40
N ALA A 43 8.44 11.52 -12.08
CA ALA A 43 7.41 12.55 -12.15
C ALA A 43 6.06 12.12 -11.55
N ALA A 44 6.10 11.33 -10.47
CA ALA A 44 4.93 10.67 -9.91
C ALA A 44 4.84 10.87 -8.40
N ARG A 45 3.62 11.00 -7.91
CA ARG A 45 3.27 10.86 -6.49
C ARG A 45 2.47 9.57 -6.33
N VAL A 46 2.89 8.75 -5.38
CA VAL A 46 2.23 7.49 -5.03
C VAL A 46 1.67 7.61 -3.63
N THR A 47 0.40 7.28 -3.44
CA THR A 47 -0.23 7.20 -2.12
C THR A 47 -0.76 5.80 -1.91
N LEU A 48 -0.41 5.20 -0.78
CA LEU A 48 -0.93 3.92 -0.33
C LEU A 48 -1.87 4.17 0.85
N ASP A 49 -3.13 3.81 0.67
CA ASP A 49 -4.14 3.76 1.72
C ASP A 49 -4.37 2.30 2.14
N VAL A 50 -4.40 2.06 3.45
CA VAL A 50 -4.61 0.74 4.05
C VAL A 50 -5.91 0.77 4.84
N TYR A 51 -6.85 -0.11 4.50
CA TYR A 51 -8.19 -0.18 5.06
C TYR A 51 -8.37 -1.46 5.86
N PRO A 52 -9.06 -1.44 7.01
CA PRO A 52 -9.42 -2.66 7.70
C PRO A 52 -10.50 -3.40 6.88
N LEU A 53 -10.41 -4.73 6.80
CA LEU A 53 -11.46 -5.52 6.16
C LEU A 53 -12.61 -5.81 7.14
N PRO A 54 -13.86 -5.43 6.81
CA PRO A 54 -15.01 -5.75 7.66
C PRO A 54 -15.12 -7.25 7.91
N GLY A 55 -15.25 -7.63 9.18
CA GLY A 55 -15.45 -9.03 9.58
C GLY A 55 -14.19 -9.90 9.57
N LEU A 56 -13.02 -9.33 9.23
CA LEU A 56 -11.74 -10.03 9.21
C LEU A 56 -10.71 -9.28 10.05
N PRO A 57 -10.72 -9.45 11.39
CA PRO A 57 -9.81 -8.76 12.29
C PRO A 57 -8.34 -9.03 11.94
N GLY A 58 -7.56 -7.95 11.79
CA GLY A 58 -6.14 -8.03 11.43
C GLY A 58 -5.86 -8.22 9.94
N GLU A 59 -6.89 -8.25 9.09
CA GLU A 59 -6.74 -8.23 7.64
C GLU A 59 -6.99 -6.85 7.06
N TYR A 60 -6.24 -6.52 6.01
CA TYR A 60 -6.23 -5.19 5.44
C TYR A 60 -6.28 -5.20 3.90
N ALA A 61 -7.17 -4.39 3.34
CA ALA A 61 -7.19 -4.04 1.93
C ALA A 61 -6.27 -2.84 1.66
N ARG A 62 -5.82 -2.71 0.41
CA ARG A 62 -5.01 -1.55 -0.03
C ARG A 62 -5.64 -0.84 -1.18
N ARG A 63 -5.37 0.46 -1.26
CA ARG A 63 -5.58 1.27 -2.45
C ARG A 63 -4.33 2.05 -2.75
N LEU A 64 -3.79 1.86 -3.94
CA LEU A 64 -2.71 2.66 -4.48
C LEU A 64 -3.29 3.73 -5.38
N ARG A 65 -2.91 4.97 -5.13
CA ARG A 65 -3.26 6.14 -5.95
C ARG A 65 -1.98 6.72 -6.53
N PHE A 66 -1.97 6.88 -7.83
CA PHE A 66 -0.90 7.51 -8.58
C PHE A 66 -1.38 8.86 -9.07
N ALA A 67 -0.55 9.87 -8.95
CA ALA A 67 -0.75 11.19 -9.55
C ALA A 67 0.51 11.56 -10.34
N GLY A 68 0.33 11.98 -11.58
CA GLY A 68 1.39 12.37 -12.48
C GLY A 68 0.92 13.49 -13.42
N PRO A 69 1.80 13.99 -14.30
CA PRO A 69 1.51 15.13 -15.16
C PRO A 69 0.34 14.88 -16.12
N ALA A 70 0.16 13.63 -16.56
CA ALA A 70 -0.91 13.25 -17.48
C ALA A 70 -2.22 12.84 -16.77
N GLY A 71 -2.26 12.81 -15.44
CA GLY A 71 -3.47 12.52 -14.67
C GLY A 71 -3.25 11.54 -13.52
N ASN A 72 -4.38 11.08 -12.97
CA ASN A 72 -4.42 10.22 -11.80
C ASN A 72 -4.90 8.82 -12.16
N ALA A 73 -4.35 7.82 -11.48
CA ALA A 73 -4.79 6.43 -11.60
C ALA A 73 -4.92 5.78 -10.23
N THR A 74 -5.79 4.78 -10.10
CA THR A 74 -6.01 4.06 -8.85
C THR A 74 -6.08 2.57 -9.10
N VAL A 75 -5.43 1.78 -8.25
CA VAL A 75 -5.56 0.32 -8.23
C VAL A 75 -5.74 -0.19 -6.80
N THR A 76 -6.38 -1.34 -6.69
CA THR A 76 -6.64 -2.02 -5.42
C THR A 76 -5.93 -3.37 -5.48
N PRO A 77 -4.70 -3.50 -4.95
CA PRO A 77 -4.02 -4.78 -4.82
C PRO A 77 -4.88 -5.79 -4.06
N ALA A 78 -4.61 -7.08 -4.29
CA ALA A 78 -5.22 -8.14 -3.50
C ALA A 78 -4.92 -7.91 -2.01
N ALA A 79 -5.93 -8.18 -1.18
CA ALA A 79 -5.74 -8.21 0.27
C ALA A 79 -4.75 -9.32 0.64
N ASP A 80 -4.05 -9.15 1.76
CA ASP A 80 -3.32 -10.23 2.38
C ASP A 80 -3.76 -10.47 3.82
N ALA A 81 -3.52 -11.71 4.25
CA ALA A 81 -3.72 -12.14 5.62
C ALA A 81 -2.44 -11.90 6.41
N GLY A 82 -2.60 -11.53 7.69
CA GLY A 82 -1.47 -11.38 8.62
C GLY A 82 -0.75 -10.03 8.55
N GLY A 83 -1.33 -9.01 7.90
CA GLY A 83 -0.83 -7.63 7.97
C GLY A 83 0.47 -7.37 7.20
N TYR A 84 0.85 -8.25 6.28
CA TYR A 84 2.09 -8.13 5.49
C TYR A 84 1.96 -7.14 4.32
N SER A 85 1.65 -5.88 4.61
CA SER A 85 1.30 -4.85 3.63
C SER A 85 2.46 -4.22 2.86
N ARG A 86 3.59 -4.91 2.71
CA ARG A 86 4.75 -4.34 2.01
C ARG A 86 4.42 -4.15 0.53
N VAL A 87 4.46 -2.89 0.08
CA VAL A 87 4.34 -2.52 -1.33
C VAL A 87 5.65 -1.93 -1.79
N SER A 88 6.37 -2.67 -2.63
CA SER A 88 7.69 -2.27 -3.13
C SER A 88 7.58 -1.45 -4.41
N LEU A 89 8.38 -0.40 -4.50
CA LEU A 89 8.42 0.51 -5.64
C LEU A 89 9.74 0.33 -6.39
N TYR A 90 9.63 0.31 -7.71
CA TYR A 90 10.75 0.11 -8.62
C TYR A 90 10.67 1.08 -9.78
N ARG A 91 11.80 1.64 -10.20
CA ARG A 91 11.92 2.35 -11.47
C ARG A 91 12.28 1.35 -12.56
N THR A 92 11.48 1.33 -13.62
CA THR A 92 11.78 0.57 -14.82
C THR A 92 12.90 1.25 -15.63
N PRO A 93 13.62 0.54 -16.51
CA PRO A 93 14.62 1.14 -17.39
C PRO A 93 14.08 2.25 -18.30
N ARG A 94 12.76 2.25 -18.56
CA ARG A 94 12.07 3.27 -19.35
C ARG A 94 11.61 4.47 -18.51
N GLY A 95 11.96 4.54 -17.23
CA GLY A 95 11.67 5.67 -16.33
C GLY A 95 10.31 5.60 -15.62
N SER A 96 9.41 4.73 -16.06
CA SER A 96 8.11 4.52 -15.41
C SER A 96 8.23 3.74 -14.10
N LEU A 97 7.14 3.71 -13.33
CA LEU A 97 7.09 3.08 -12.01
C LEU A 97 6.50 1.67 -12.09
N ALA A 98 7.20 0.68 -11.54
CA ALA A 98 6.64 -0.63 -11.24
C ALA A 98 6.35 -0.74 -9.74
N VAL A 99 5.21 -1.33 -9.42
CA VAL A 99 4.74 -1.56 -8.06
C VAL A 99 4.56 -3.04 -7.85
N VAL A 100 5.34 -3.59 -6.92
CA VAL A 100 5.38 -5.01 -6.62
C VAL A 100 4.72 -5.26 -5.29
N THR A 101 3.80 -6.21 -5.28
CA THR A 101 2.97 -6.54 -4.12
C THR A 101 3.35 -7.92 -3.58
N MET A 102 3.14 -8.13 -2.28
CA MET A 102 3.42 -9.43 -1.66
C MET A 102 2.47 -10.54 -2.15
N LEU A 103 1.23 -10.23 -2.52
CA LEU A 103 0.22 -11.17 -3.03
C LEU A 103 -0.55 -10.56 -4.21
N GLY A 104 -0.99 -11.43 -5.12
CA GLY A 104 -1.76 -11.01 -6.28
C GLY A 104 -0.90 -10.44 -7.40
N GLU A 105 -1.41 -9.38 -8.02
CA GLU A 105 -0.87 -8.76 -9.22
C GLU A 105 0.12 -7.64 -8.89
N ASP A 106 1.17 -7.56 -9.71
CA ASP A 106 2.10 -6.44 -9.74
C ASP A 106 1.63 -5.44 -10.81
N PHE A 107 1.97 -4.17 -10.67
CA PHE A 107 1.47 -3.10 -11.55
C PHE A 107 2.59 -2.28 -12.15
N PHE A 108 2.32 -1.66 -13.29
CA PHE A 108 3.13 -0.62 -13.89
C PHE A 108 2.30 0.64 -14.03
N TYR A 109 2.84 1.77 -13.60
CA TYR A 109 2.29 3.10 -13.79
C TYR A 109 3.15 3.90 -14.78
N ASP A 110 2.50 4.29 -15.87
CA ASP A 110 3.04 5.24 -16.84
C ASP A 110 2.59 6.65 -16.47
N ALA A 111 3.50 7.45 -15.91
CA ALA A 111 3.22 8.83 -15.53
C ALA A 111 2.95 9.74 -16.74
N ALA A 112 3.52 9.42 -17.91
CA ALA A 112 3.34 10.20 -19.13
C ALA A 112 2.01 9.88 -19.82
N ALA A 113 1.50 8.66 -19.67
CA ALA A 113 0.18 8.27 -20.16
C ALA A 113 -0.94 8.36 -19.09
N GLY A 114 -0.59 8.60 -17.82
CA GLY A 114 -1.53 8.63 -16.70
C GLY A 114 -2.26 7.31 -16.47
N SER A 115 -1.63 6.18 -16.85
CA SER A 115 -2.31 4.88 -16.89
C SER A 115 -1.60 3.83 -16.04
N VAL A 116 -2.37 2.90 -15.47
CA VAL A 116 -1.86 1.72 -14.76
C VAL A 116 -2.23 0.46 -15.52
N ARG A 117 -1.29 -0.48 -15.59
CA ARG A 117 -1.48 -1.79 -16.21
C ARG A 117 -0.91 -2.87 -15.31
N SER A 118 -1.36 -4.10 -15.51
CA SER A 118 -0.69 -5.28 -14.98
C SER A 118 0.78 -5.30 -15.37
N LEU A 119 1.68 -5.59 -14.44
CA LEU A 119 3.08 -5.82 -14.76
C LEU A 119 3.22 -7.06 -15.65
N ARG A 120 2.39 -8.11 -15.46
CA ARG A 120 2.41 -9.29 -16.34
C ARG A 120 2.13 -8.92 -17.80
N SER A 121 1.20 -7.99 -18.05
CA SER A 121 0.92 -7.50 -19.41
C SER A 121 2.00 -6.57 -19.95
N TYR A 122 2.78 -5.93 -19.07
CA TYR A 122 3.94 -5.13 -19.44
C TYR A 122 5.16 -5.99 -19.85
N VAL A 123 5.40 -7.12 -19.17
CA VAL A 123 6.55 -7.99 -19.49
C VAL A 123 6.28 -9.00 -20.60
N GLY A 124 5.04 -9.16 -21.07
CA GLY A 124 4.73 -10.10 -22.17
C GLY A 124 5.12 -11.56 -21.91
N GLY A 125 5.34 -11.96 -20.65
CA GLY A 125 5.88 -13.28 -20.29
C GLY A 125 7.40 -13.44 -20.48
N GLU A 126 8.11 -12.44 -21.02
CA GLU A 126 9.57 -12.43 -21.10
C GLU A 126 10.21 -11.95 -19.79
N ARG A 127 11.45 -12.39 -19.55
CA ARG A 127 12.26 -11.91 -18.42
C ARG A 127 12.37 -10.40 -18.50
N VAL A 128 12.24 -9.76 -17.34
CA VAL A 128 12.63 -8.36 -17.13
C VAL A 128 14.15 -8.26 -17.29
N ASP A 129 14.65 -8.27 -18.53
CA ASP A 129 16.10 -8.23 -18.81
C ASP A 129 16.72 -6.84 -18.57
N GLY A 130 15.91 -5.86 -18.16
CA GLY A 130 16.39 -4.54 -17.78
C GLY A 130 16.35 -4.35 -16.26
N ALA A 131 17.51 -4.09 -15.66
CA ALA A 131 17.67 -3.89 -14.22
C ALA A 131 16.72 -2.80 -13.67
N PHE A 132 15.64 -3.21 -12.99
CA PHE A 132 14.80 -2.24 -12.27
C PHE A 132 15.62 -1.65 -11.12
N THR A 133 15.51 -0.34 -10.91
CA THR A 133 16.11 0.32 -9.75
C THR A 133 15.13 0.25 -8.59
N TYR A 134 15.53 -0.34 -7.46
CA TYR A 134 14.69 -0.35 -6.26
C TYR A 134 14.59 1.06 -5.68
N LEU A 135 13.37 1.51 -5.39
CA LEU A 135 13.08 2.85 -4.86
C LEU A 135 12.64 2.84 -3.39
N GLY A 136 12.49 1.65 -2.79
CA GLY A 136 11.99 1.47 -1.43
C GLY A 136 10.68 0.72 -1.38
N ALA A 137 10.10 0.62 -0.19
CA ALA A 137 8.79 0.01 0.00
C ALA A 137 7.97 0.76 1.04
N PHE A 138 6.66 0.86 0.82
CA PHE A 138 5.76 1.24 1.89
C PHE A 138 5.73 0.13 2.93
N ASP A 139 6.07 0.47 4.16
CA ASP A 139 6.18 -0.49 5.24
C ASP A 139 5.85 0.14 6.60
N PHE A 140 5.58 -0.72 7.56
CA PHE A 140 5.44 -0.36 8.96
C PHE A 140 6.81 -0.13 9.57
N VAL A 141 6.97 0.99 10.27
CA VAL A 141 8.17 1.35 11.01
C VAL A 141 7.79 1.39 12.48
N GLU A 142 8.25 0.38 13.21
CA GLU A 142 8.21 0.40 14.66
C GLU A 142 9.27 1.36 15.18
N THR A 143 8.85 2.38 15.92
CA THR A 143 9.79 3.29 16.58
C THR A 143 10.03 2.76 17.99
N ALA A 144 11.25 2.33 18.29
CA ALA A 144 11.63 1.87 19.62
C ALA A 144 11.24 2.91 20.69
N GLY A 145 10.45 2.49 21.68
CA GLY A 145 10.04 3.33 22.81
C GLY A 145 8.86 4.27 22.57
N ARG A 146 8.21 4.26 21.40
CA ARG A 146 6.93 4.96 21.18
C ARG A 146 5.83 3.97 20.87
N GLN A 147 4.68 4.13 21.53
CA GLN A 147 3.44 3.50 21.05
C GLN A 147 3.04 4.18 19.75
N GLY A 148 3.32 3.54 18.62
CA GLY A 148 2.99 4.08 17.31
C GLY A 148 3.63 3.27 16.20
N VAL A 149 2.78 2.57 15.45
CA VAL A 149 3.16 1.99 14.16
C VAL A 149 3.05 3.11 13.13
N HIS A 150 4.17 3.55 12.57
CA HIS A 150 4.19 4.56 11.51
C HIS A 150 4.30 3.90 10.15
N PHE A 151 3.36 4.17 9.26
CA PHE A 151 3.40 3.66 7.88
C PHE A 151 3.98 4.72 6.95
N ARG A 152 5.06 4.41 6.24
CA ARG A 152 5.72 5.35 5.31
C ARG A 152 6.46 4.60 4.20
N LEU A 153 6.93 5.33 3.19
CA LEU A 153 7.95 4.79 2.29
C LEU A 153 9.28 4.68 3.05
N VAL A 154 9.79 3.47 3.17
CA VAL A 154 11.13 3.18 3.68
C VAL A 154 12.09 3.12 2.50
N SER A 155 13.15 3.93 2.56
CA SER A 155 14.12 4.06 1.47
C SER A 155 14.94 2.77 1.29
N PRO A 156 15.60 2.58 0.13
CA PRO A 156 16.51 1.45 -0.09
C PRO A 156 17.61 1.32 0.97
N ASP A 157 18.15 2.45 1.46
CA ASP A 157 19.24 2.46 2.43
C ASP A 157 18.78 2.04 3.83
N GLU A 158 17.53 2.33 4.16
CA GLU A 158 16.90 1.94 5.43
C GLU A 158 16.35 0.50 5.37
N GLN A 159 16.06 -0.03 4.18
CA GLN A 159 15.51 -1.37 4.06
C GLN A 159 16.56 -2.47 4.15
N ALA A 160 16.37 -3.41 5.09
CA ALA A 160 17.17 -4.63 5.18
C ALA A 160 16.87 -5.59 4.01
N GLU A 161 15.66 -5.53 3.46
CA GLU A 161 15.15 -6.48 2.47
C GLU A 161 14.51 -5.75 1.29
N CYS A 162 15.00 -5.99 0.07
CA CYS A 162 14.17 -5.76 -1.12
C CYS A 162 13.27 -6.99 -1.30
N ASN A 163 11.99 -6.81 -1.66
CA ASN A 163 11.18 -7.93 -2.12
C ASN A 163 11.57 -8.18 -3.57
N PRO A 164 12.48 -9.13 -3.90
CA PRO A 164 12.86 -9.37 -5.28
C PRO A 164 11.55 -9.66 -6.01
N ALA A 165 11.24 -8.87 -7.03
CA ALA A 165 10.00 -9.05 -7.78
C ALA A 165 9.82 -10.54 -8.03
N LYS A 166 8.61 -11.06 -7.81
CA LYS A 166 8.25 -12.47 -8.02
C LYS A 166 8.65 -12.98 -9.42
N SER A 167 9.02 -12.08 -10.32
CA SER A 167 9.72 -12.27 -11.57
C SER A 167 11.18 -11.79 -11.51
N ALA A 168 12.11 -12.64 -11.07
CA ALA A 168 13.53 -12.67 -11.48
C ALA A 168 14.40 -11.37 -11.47
N VAL A 169 14.00 -10.28 -10.80
CA VAL A 169 14.76 -9.02 -10.77
C VAL A 169 15.81 -9.03 -9.65
N ALA A 170 17.08 -9.14 -10.03
CA ALA A 170 18.22 -8.99 -9.16
C ALA A 170 18.49 -7.50 -8.81
N ALA A 171 17.69 -6.92 -7.91
CA ALA A 171 17.84 -5.53 -7.46
C ALA A 171 18.01 -5.37 -5.94
N CYS A 172 18.65 -6.34 -5.27
CA CYS A 172 19.06 -6.22 -3.87
C CYS A 172 20.57 -5.95 -3.77
N PRO A 173 21.01 -4.71 -3.48
CA PRO A 173 22.41 -4.41 -3.21
C PRO A 173 22.95 -5.16 -1.99
N ARG A 174 22.14 -5.30 -0.92
CA ARG A 174 22.56 -5.95 0.34
C ARG A 174 22.74 -7.49 0.23
N LEU A 175 21.95 -8.18 -0.60
CA LEU A 175 22.17 -9.62 -0.85
C LEU A 175 23.41 -9.91 -1.72
N ARG A 176 23.93 -8.93 -2.46
CA ARG A 176 25.21 -9.11 -3.19
C ARG A 176 26.42 -9.02 -2.28
N ALA A 177 26.33 -8.29 -1.18
CA ALA A 177 27.41 -8.20 -0.18
C ALA A 177 27.49 -9.49 0.66
N ALA A 178 26.37 -10.03 1.11
CA ALA A 178 26.32 -11.25 1.95
C ALA A 178 26.56 -12.58 1.20
N ARG A 179 26.76 -12.57 -0.12
CA ARG A 179 27.13 -13.75 -0.93
C ARG A 179 28.57 -13.74 -1.43
N ARG A 180 29.35 -12.73 -1.03
CA ARG A 180 30.79 -12.60 -1.35
C ARG A 180 31.69 -12.77 -0.13
N GLU A 181 31.14 -13.33 0.93
CA GLU A 181 31.85 -13.87 2.11
C GLU A 181 31.49 -15.35 2.22
#